data_AF-A0A6M5YLE5-F1
#
_entry.id   AF-A0A6M5YLE5-F1
#
_cell.length_a   1.000
_cell.length_b   1.000
_cell.length_c   1.000
_cell.angle_alpha   90.00
_cell.angle_beta   90.00
_cell.angle_gamma   90.00
#
_symmetry.space_group_name_H-M   'P 1'
#
loop_
_entity.id
_entity.type
_entity.pdbx_description
1 polymer ?
#
loop_
_entity_poly.entity_id
_entity_poly.type
_entity_poly.pdbx_seq_one_letter_code
_entity_poly.pdbx_strand_id
1 'polypeptide(L)'
;MSWGRHRSPTVPVLHLPGPPPSPTDVDAYLASRLAKSVEDHPSAWVVEMLERGLGKDATRDFSDIKRHAVPPVHADRHRLDWVTALSCESAIDADRQLQKVRCDYLIGNLKSLLAGAGADHLRRTLFDTWDYADGRSNQSLHGEPSEDRRHAYQWHQPNGDPTRKRRGGMLGANRLALEAWPLFPSFPDGPDRVRTRGFRGNRAGSTFWLWPLWSSCLTPDAVASILSVPNLQSSAGDTDSVRCLGVTAVYRSQRILVGKTPNLTPADAIV
;
A
#
# COMPACT_ATOMS: atom_id res chain seq x y z
N MET A 1 13.25 8.48 -0.60
CA MET A 1 13.67 7.72 0.60
C MET A 1 14.77 6.75 0.19
N SER A 2 15.69 6.41 1.08
CA SER A 2 16.63 5.30 0.92
C SER A 2 16.82 4.59 2.26
N TRP A 3 17.60 3.52 2.29
CA TRP A 3 17.93 2.78 3.51
C TRP A 3 19.43 2.70 3.73
N GLY A 4 19.80 3.07 4.95
CA GLY A 4 21.09 2.83 5.56
C GLY A 4 22.29 3.53 4.96
N ARG A 5 23.37 3.42 5.72
CA ARG A 5 24.78 3.48 5.30
C ARG A 5 25.40 2.15 5.76
N HIS A 6 26.61 1.81 5.31
CA HIS A 6 27.28 0.49 5.47
C HIS A 6 27.22 -0.16 6.88
N ARG A 7 26.93 0.59 7.96
CA ARG A 7 26.82 0.12 9.35
C ARG A 7 25.38 -0.09 9.87
N SER A 8 24.36 0.40 9.18
CA SER A 8 22.95 0.29 9.58
C SER A 8 22.03 0.23 8.35
N PRO A 9 22.05 -0.88 7.59
CA PRO A 9 21.39 -0.99 6.29
C PRO A 9 19.86 -0.90 6.35
N THR A 10 19.26 -1.00 7.54
CA THR A 10 17.80 -1.00 7.74
C THR A 10 17.26 0.35 8.19
N VAL A 11 18.12 1.34 8.45
CA VAL A 11 17.67 2.65 8.94
C VAL A 11 17.14 3.49 7.78
N PRO A 12 15.86 3.90 7.79
CA PRO A 12 15.32 4.73 6.73
C PRO A 12 15.97 6.13 6.70
N VAL A 13 16.23 6.63 5.50
CA VAL A 13 16.71 7.99 5.25
C VAL A 13 15.69 8.72 4.39
N LEU A 14 15.10 9.77 4.96
CA LEU A 14 14.19 10.67 4.25
C LEU A 14 14.99 11.74 3.53
N HIS A 15 14.77 11.86 2.22
CA HIS A 15 15.39 12.88 1.38
C HIS A 15 14.34 13.94 1.09
N LEU A 16 14.63 15.20 1.42
CA LEU A 16 13.72 16.32 1.25
C LEU A 16 14.24 17.25 0.14
N PRO A 17 13.35 17.84 -0.68
CA PRO A 17 13.74 18.69 -1.81
C PRO A 17 14.34 20.05 -1.41
N GLY A 18 14.33 20.38 -0.12
CA GLY A 18 14.82 21.64 0.43
C GLY A 18 15.49 21.44 1.80
N PRO A 19 15.85 22.53 2.49
CA PRO A 19 16.42 22.44 3.82
C PRO A 19 15.46 21.65 4.74
N PRO A 20 15.97 20.69 5.52
CA PRO A 20 15.12 19.89 6.37
C PRO A 20 14.45 20.77 7.42
N PRO A 21 13.19 20.49 7.80
CA PRO A 21 12.59 21.12 8.98
C PRO A 21 13.43 20.78 10.22
N SER A 22 13.24 21.54 11.29
CA SER A 22 13.85 21.19 12.58
C SER A 22 13.38 19.79 13.01
N PRO A 23 14.16 19.03 13.79
CA PRO A 23 13.74 17.72 14.28
C PRO A 23 12.41 17.74 15.04
N THR A 24 12.06 18.86 15.69
CA THR A 24 10.80 19.02 16.41
C THR A 24 9.62 19.32 15.49
N ASP A 25 9.87 19.84 14.29
CA ASP A 25 8.83 20.21 13.33
C ASP A 25 8.63 19.16 12.22
N VAL A 26 9.48 18.12 12.17
CA VAL A 26 9.47 17.14 11.07
C VAL A 26 8.12 16.44 10.94
N ASP A 27 7.46 16.11 12.04
CA ASP A 27 6.18 15.41 12.03
C ASP A 27 5.04 16.29 11.51
N ALA A 28 5.02 17.55 11.95
CA ALA A 28 4.07 18.55 11.46
C ALA A 28 4.31 18.85 9.98
N TYR A 29 5.57 18.97 9.57
CA TYR A 29 5.96 19.13 8.18
C TYR A 29 5.44 17.97 7.33
N LEU A 30 5.70 16.72 7.72
CA LEU A 30 5.22 15.54 6.99
C LEU A 30 3.69 15.49 6.94
N ALA A 31 3.01 15.76 8.05
CA ALA A 31 1.55 15.77 8.12
C ALA A 31 0.92 16.85 7.23
N SER A 32 1.59 17.99 7.05
CA SER A 32 1.14 19.08 6.16
C SER A 32 1.19 18.72 4.68
N ARG A 33 1.96 17.68 4.31
CA ARG A 33 2.04 17.18 2.93
C ARG A 33 0.96 16.16 2.58
N LEU A 34 0.20 15.68 3.57
CA LEU A 34 -0.84 14.69 3.38
C LEU A 34 -2.22 15.34 3.26
N ALA A 35 -2.94 15.02 2.18
CA ALA A 35 -4.34 15.42 2.02
C ALA A 35 -5.19 14.86 3.17
N LYS A 36 -6.17 15.66 3.64
CA LYS A 36 -7.06 15.31 4.77
C LYS A 36 -8.45 14.85 4.35
N SER A 37 -8.73 14.95 3.06
CA SER A 37 -10.01 14.61 2.45
C SER A 37 -9.76 13.86 1.14
N VAL A 38 -10.79 13.23 0.58
CA VAL A 38 -10.67 12.59 -0.75
C VAL A 38 -10.55 13.65 -1.83
N GLU A 39 -11.25 14.76 -1.66
CA GLU A 39 -11.37 15.87 -2.59
C GLU A 39 -10.02 16.56 -2.83
N ASP A 40 -9.21 16.68 -1.77
CA ASP A 40 -7.85 17.23 -1.83
C ASP A 40 -6.80 16.19 -2.26
N HIS A 41 -7.20 14.93 -2.39
CA HIS A 41 -6.29 13.83 -2.66
C HIS A 41 -6.29 13.44 -4.15
N PRO A 42 -5.13 13.08 -4.74
CA PRO A 42 -5.04 12.66 -6.15
C PRO A 42 -5.89 11.43 -6.53
N SER A 43 -6.35 10.65 -5.55
CA SER A 43 -7.28 9.54 -5.76
C SER A 43 -8.75 9.97 -5.93
N ALA A 44 -9.09 11.27 -5.86
CA ALA A 44 -10.46 11.77 -5.91
C ALA A 44 -11.27 11.14 -7.06
N TRP A 45 -10.72 11.20 -8.28
CA TRP A 45 -11.39 10.70 -9.49
C TRP A 45 -11.76 9.22 -9.41
N VAL A 46 -10.82 8.39 -8.95
CA VAL A 46 -11.04 6.95 -8.88
C VAL A 46 -11.93 6.57 -7.70
N VAL A 47 -11.85 7.29 -6.57
CA VAL A 47 -12.78 7.08 -5.45
C VAL A 47 -14.21 7.42 -5.86
N GLU A 48 -14.43 8.58 -6.47
CA GLU A 48 -15.76 8.99 -6.96
C GLU A 48 -16.34 7.97 -7.95
N MET A 49 -15.53 7.51 -8.91
CA MET A 49 -15.92 6.44 -9.84
C MET A 49 -16.31 5.16 -9.10
N LEU A 50 -15.48 4.72 -8.15
CA LEU A 50 -15.74 3.48 -7.41
C LEU A 50 -17.00 3.58 -6.57
N GLU A 51 -17.28 4.73 -5.94
CA GLU A 51 -18.48 4.97 -5.12
C GLU A 51 -19.77 4.86 -5.92
N ARG A 52 -19.81 5.46 -7.12
CA ARG A 52 -20.95 5.33 -8.05
C ARG A 52 -21.16 3.89 -8.50
N GLY A 53 -20.10 3.07 -8.45
CA GLY A 53 -20.07 1.67 -8.89
C GLY A 53 -20.05 0.61 -7.77
N LEU A 54 -20.44 0.94 -6.53
CA LEU A 54 -20.47 -0.05 -5.43
C LEU A 54 -21.77 -0.87 -5.46
N GLY A 55 -21.71 -2.08 -6.01
CA GLY A 55 -22.82 -3.04 -6.00
C GLY A 55 -22.48 -4.27 -6.84
N LYS A 56 -23.12 -5.43 -6.57
CA LYS A 56 -22.92 -6.64 -7.39
C LYS A 56 -23.36 -6.44 -8.84
N ASP A 57 -24.31 -5.54 -9.05
CA ASP A 57 -24.91 -5.23 -10.36
C ASP A 57 -24.48 -3.86 -10.90
N ALA A 58 -23.49 -3.22 -10.27
CA ALA A 58 -23.09 -1.87 -10.63
C ALA A 58 -22.20 -1.87 -11.88
N THR A 59 -22.69 -1.29 -12.96
CA THR A 59 -21.89 -1.02 -14.16
C THR A 59 -20.92 0.11 -13.86
N ARG A 60 -19.62 -0.18 -13.83
CA ARG A 60 -18.61 0.87 -13.66
C ARG A 60 -18.44 1.64 -14.96
N ASP A 61 -18.91 2.89 -14.97
CA ASP A 61 -18.70 3.80 -16.09
C ASP A 61 -17.35 4.51 -15.97
N PHE A 62 -16.47 4.25 -16.94
CA PHE A 62 -15.16 4.87 -17.04
C PHE A 62 -15.16 6.12 -17.94
N SER A 63 -16.33 6.54 -18.47
CA SER A 63 -16.43 7.64 -19.42
C SER A 63 -15.94 8.96 -18.84
N ASP A 64 -16.25 9.24 -17.57
CA ASP A 64 -15.76 10.44 -16.88
C ASP A 64 -14.24 10.44 -16.74
N ILE A 65 -13.64 9.32 -16.32
CA ILE A 65 -12.17 9.19 -16.24
C ILE A 65 -11.54 9.33 -17.63
N LYS A 66 -12.10 8.70 -18.66
CA LYS A 66 -11.60 8.82 -20.04
C LYS A 66 -11.65 10.26 -20.53
N ARG A 67 -12.72 11.00 -20.21
CA ARG A 67 -12.87 12.43 -20.54
C ARG A 67 -11.81 13.29 -19.85
N HIS A 68 -11.46 12.97 -18.62
CA HIS A 68 -10.38 13.65 -17.89
C HIS A 68 -8.97 13.26 -18.37
N ALA A 69 -8.79 12.00 -18.79
CA ALA A 69 -7.50 11.49 -19.25
C ALA A 69 -7.16 11.90 -20.70
N VAL A 70 -8.13 12.42 -21.47
CA VAL A 70 -7.97 12.75 -22.89
C VAL A 70 -8.42 14.20 -23.15
N PRO A 71 -7.52 15.12 -23.58
CA PRO A 71 -6.11 14.87 -23.91
C PRO A 71 -5.23 14.72 -22.66
N PRO A 72 -4.20 13.86 -22.68
CA PRO A 72 -3.31 13.70 -21.55
C PRO A 72 -2.47 14.96 -21.35
N VAL A 73 -2.60 15.59 -20.19
CA VAL A 73 -1.71 16.68 -19.75
C VAL A 73 -0.78 16.18 -18.66
N HIS A 74 0.49 16.59 -18.72
CA HIS A 74 1.52 16.14 -17.78
C HIS A 74 1.15 16.40 -16.31
N ALA A 75 0.41 17.48 -16.04
CA ALA A 75 -0.06 17.84 -14.70
C ALA A 75 -0.97 16.77 -14.07
N ASP A 76 -1.67 15.96 -14.88
CA ASP A 76 -2.58 14.92 -14.39
C ASP A 76 -1.88 13.59 -14.12
N ARG A 77 -0.57 13.47 -14.39
CA ARG A 77 0.17 12.22 -14.24
C ARG A 77 -0.08 11.54 -12.89
N HIS A 78 0.01 12.30 -11.80
CA HIS A 78 -0.16 11.76 -10.47
C HIS A 78 -1.57 11.19 -10.23
N ARG A 79 -2.62 11.88 -10.72
CA ARG A 79 -4.00 11.37 -10.66
C ARG A 79 -4.19 10.12 -11.50
N LEU A 80 -3.58 10.08 -12.68
CA LEU A 80 -3.64 8.93 -13.58
C LEU A 80 -2.91 7.70 -13.02
N ASP A 81 -1.83 7.88 -12.25
CA ASP A 81 -1.18 6.77 -11.55
C ASP A 81 -2.12 6.15 -10.49
N TRP A 82 -2.87 6.99 -9.77
CA TRP A 82 -3.93 6.52 -8.84
C TRP A 82 -5.08 5.81 -9.54
N VAL A 83 -5.55 6.35 -10.67
CA VAL A 83 -6.56 5.70 -11.51
C VAL A 83 -6.06 4.31 -11.92
N THR A 84 -4.82 4.21 -12.41
CA THR A 84 -4.23 2.94 -12.84
C THR A 84 -4.14 1.95 -11.69
N ALA A 85 -3.69 2.40 -10.52
CA ALA A 85 -3.52 1.55 -9.34
C ALA A 85 -4.85 1.00 -8.79
N LEU A 86 -5.92 1.82 -8.74
CA LEU A 86 -7.19 1.42 -8.11
C LEU A 86 -8.24 0.90 -9.12
N SER A 87 -8.16 1.25 -10.40
CA SER A 87 -9.15 0.80 -11.39
C SER A 87 -9.08 -0.69 -11.68
N CYS A 88 -7.88 -1.29 -11.67
CA CYS A 88 -7.75 -2.74 -11.84
C CYS A 88 -8.13 -3.50 -10.56
N GLU A 89 -7.96 -2.88 -9.40
CA GLU A 89 -8.54 -3.37 -8.13
C GLU A 89 -10.07 -3.26 -8.12
N SER A 90 -10.66 -2.57 -9.09
CA SER A 90 -12.11 -2.52 -9.22
C SER A 90 -12.68 -3.85 -9.74
N ALA A 91 -12.01 -4.55 -10.67
CA ALA A 91 -12.56 -5.72 -11.38
C ALA A 91 -13.22 -6.74 -10.43
N ILE A 92 -14.56 -6.83 -10.47
CA ILE A 92 -15.39 -7.45 -9.40
C ILE A 92 -15.01 -8.91 -9.18
N ASP A 93 -14.74 -9.63 -10.27
CA ASP A 93 -14.48 -11.07 -10.27
C ASP A 93 -13.00 -11.45 -10.35
N ALA A 94 -12.09 -10.47 -10.42
CA ALA A 94 -10.66 -10.75 -10.53
C ALA A 94 -10.02 -11.03 -9.16
N ASP A 95 -9.11 -12.01 -9.09
CA ASP A 95 -8.27 -12.24 -7.90
C ASP A 95 -7.21 -11.13 -7.77
N ARG A 96 -7.47 -10.18 -6.88
CA ARG A 96 -6.65 -9.00 -6.63
C ARG A 96 -5.54 -9.30 -5.63
N GLN A 97 -4.30 -8.96 -5.98
CA GLN A 97 -3.15 -9.33 -5.16
C GLN A 97 -2.90 -8.32 -4.03
N LEU A 98 -3.10 -7.03 -4.31
CA LEU A 98 -2.84 -5.96 -3.35
C LEU A 98 -4.04 -5.62 -2.47
N GLN A 99 -5.24 -5.48 -3.05
CA GLN A 99 -6.44 -5.23 -2.26
C GLN A 99 -6.78 -6.46 -1.39
N LYS A 100 -6.76 -6.24 -0.06
CA LYS A 100 -7.08 -7.29 0.92
C LYS A 100 -8.40 -7.09 1.66
N VAL A 101 -8.86 -5.84 1.71
CA VAL A 101 -10.21 -5.50 2.18
C VAL A 101 -11.21 -5.65 1.05
N ARG A 102 -12.46 -6.04 1.35
CA ARG A 102 -13.51 -6.05 0.32
C ARG A 102 -13.72 -4.66 -0.27
N CYS A 103 -14.10 -4.61 -1.53
CA CYS A 103 -14.25 -3.37 -2.30
C CYS A 103 -15.24 -2.38 -1.67
N ASP A 104 -16.32 -2.88 -1.06
CA ASP A 104 -17.33 -2.07 -0.38
C ASP A 104 -16.84 -1.46 0.93
N TYR A 105 -15.90 -2.10 1.63
CA TYR A 105 -15.23 -1.52 2.80
C TYR A 105 -14.05 -0.62 2.42
N LEU A 106 -13.42 -0.87 1.27
CA LEU A 106 -12.21 -0.16 0.86
C LEU A 106 -12.42 1.35 0.86
N ILE A 107 -13.48 1.84 0.22
CA ILE A 107 -13.68 3.29 0.09
C ILE A 107 -13.91 3.97 1.45
N GLY A 108 -14.71 3.35 2.32
CA GLY A 108 -14.89 3.84 3.69
C GLY A 108 -13.57 3.87 4.47
N ASN A 109 -12.72 2.86 4.27
CA ASN A 109 -11.40 2.79 4.90
C ASN A 109 -10.47 3.88 4.36
N LEU A 110 -10.47 4.14 3.04
CA LEU A 110 -9.71 5.22 2.43
C LEU A 110 -10.10 6.57 3.02
N LYS A 111 -11.39 6.90 3.05
CA LYS A 111 -11.90 8.14 3.63
C LYS A 111 -11.48 8.31 5.09
N SER A 112 -11.60 7.24 5.87
CA SER A 112 -11.24 7.24 7.30
C SER A 112 -9.73 7.40 7.52
N LEU A 113 -8.90 6.78 6.67
CA LEU A 113 -7.44 6.94 6.70
C LEU A 113 -7.01 8.35 6.31
N LEU A 114 -7.66 8.93 5.31
CA LEU A 114 -7.37 10.27 4.85
C LEU A 114 -7.65 11.32 5.94
N ALA A 115 -8.81 11.20 6.59
CA ALA A 115 -9.25 12.11 7.64
C ALA A 115 -8.53 11.88 8.98
N GLY A 116 -8.22 10.64 9.34
CA GLY A 116 -7.73 10.29 10.68
C GLY A 116 -6.22 10.40 10.88
N ALA A 117 -5.42 10.22 9.84
CA ALA A 117 -3.96 10.20 9.98
C ALA A 117 -3.40 11.62 10.21
N GLY A 118 -2.47 11.75 11.16
CA GLY A 118 -1.94 13.03 11.65
C GLY A 118 -0.46 12.95 12.02
N ALA A 119 0.11 14.05 12.53
CA ALA A 119 1.54 14.13 12.84
C ALA A 119 2.01 13.04 13.80
N ASP A 120 1.31 12.84 14.92
CA ASP A 120 1.68 11.80 15.89
C ASP A 120 1.62 10.39 15.29
N HIS A 121 0.62 10.10 14.45
CA HIS A 121 0.52 8.82 13.76
C HIS A 121 1.72 8.57 12.82
N LEU A 122 2.20 9.61 12.11
CA LEU A 122 3.38 9.53 11.26
C LEU A 122 4.65 9.34 12.09
N ARG A 123 4.80 10.11 13.18
CA ARG A 123 5.92 10.00 14.10
C ARG A 123 6.06 8.59 14.66
N ARG A 124 4.98 8.05 15.24
CA ARG A 124 4.92 6.69 15.80
C ARG A 124 5.23 5.61 14.77
N THR A 125 4.87 5.85 13.51
CA THR A 125 5.10 4.89 12.43
C THR A 125 6.54 4.92 11.92
N LEU A 126 7.13 6.12 11.77
CA LEU A 126 8.42 6.31 11.10
C LEU A 126 9.61 6.29 12.06
N PHE A 127 9.41 6.71 13.31
CA PHE A 127 10.51 7.00 14.25
C PHE A 127 10.42 6.22 15.57
N ASP A 128 9.25 5.71 15.95
CA ASP A 128 9.08 4.93 17.18
C ASP A 128 8.98 3.42 16.90
N THR A 129 9.08 2.65 17.98
CA THR A 129 8.65 1.25 17.97
C THR A 129 7.13 1.20 17.88
N TRP A 130 6.60 0.40 16.94
CA TRP A 130 5.16 0.27 16.73
C TRP A 130 4.48 -0.30 17.97
N ASP A 131 3.52 0.45 18.52
CA ASP A 131 2.78 0.14 19.74
C ASP A 131 1.36 -0.38 19.46
N TYR A 132 0.92 -0.31 18.20
CA TYR A 132 -0.41 -0.67 17.74
C TYR A 132 -1.53 -0.02 18.55
N ALA A 133 -1.33 1.21 19.02
CA ALA A 133 -2.29 1.89 19.90
C ALA A 133 -3.49 2.51 19.18
N ASP A 134 -3.60 2.39 17.85
CA ASP A 134 -4.70 2.96 17.09
C ASP A 134 -5.86 1.96 16.91
N GLY A 135 -7.08 2.49 16.79
CA GLY A 135 -8.25 1.69 16.46
C GLY A 135 -8.15 1.12 15.04
N ARG A 136 -8.66 -0.09 14.85
CA ARG A 136 -8.69 -0.73 13.51
C ARG A 136 -9.99 -0.51 12.74
N SER A 137 -11.06 -0.12 13.45
CA SER A 137 -12.41 -0.09 12.89
C SER A 137 -12.48 0.91 11.73
N ASN A 138 -12.75 0.41 10.53
CA ASN A 138 -12.81 1.18 9.27
C ASN A 138 -11.50 1.90 8.91
N GLN A 139 -10.34 1.42 9.37
CA GLN A 139 -9.05 2.10 9.19
C GLN A 139 -7.90 1.14 8.82
N SER A 140 -8.21 -0.11 8.49
CA SER A 140 -7.23 -1.14 8.15
C SER A 140 -7.27 -1.45 6.66
N LEU A 141 -6.10 -1.68 6.07
CA LEU A 141 -5.96 -2.20 4.70
C LEU A 141 -5.63 -3.70 4.68
N HIS A 142 -5.65 -4.37 5.84
CA HIS A 142 -5.17 -5.74 6.02
C HIS A 142 -3.72 -5.91 5.53
N GLY A 143 -2.92 -4.86 5.69
CA GLY A 143 -1.51 -4.80 5.30
C GLY A 143 -0.63 -5.63 6.22
N GLU A 144 -0.93 -5.52 7.50
CA GLU A 144 -0.14 -6.03 8.60
C GLU A 144 -0.61 -7.43 9.01
N PRO A 145 0.28 -8.44 9.13
CA PRO A 145 -0.11 -9.81 9.48
C PRO A 145 -0.91 -9.92 10.79
N SER A 146 -0.60 -9.08 11.78
CA SER A 146 -1.33 -9.03 13.05
C SER A 146 -2.76 -8.50 12.92
N GLU A 147 -3.13 -7.93 11.76
CA GLU A 147 -4.51 -7.57 11.47
C GLU A 147 -5.40 -8.81 11.20
N ASP A 148 -4.81 -9.96 10.84
CA ASP A 148 -5.51 -11.25 10.76
C ASP A 148 -5.91 -11.75 12.15
N ARG A 149 -7.22 -11.72 12.41
CA ARG A 149 -7.80 -12.04 13.71
C ARG A 149 -8.73 -13.23 13.57
N ARG A 150 -8.19 -14.43 13.79
CA ARG A 150 -8.93 -15.69 13.67
C ARG A 150 -9.91 -15.86 14.82
N HIS A 151 -11.18 -16.06 14.48
CA HIS A 151 -12.26 -16.25 15.46
C HIS A 151 -11.98 -17.36 16.47
N ALA A 152 -11.37 -18.46 16.01
CA ALA A 152 -11.06 -19.62 16.85
C ALA A 152 -10.03 -19.34 17.97
N TYR A 153 -9.24 -18.26 17.85
CA TYR A 153 -8.21 -17.89 18.84
C TYR A 153 -8.61 -16.69 19.70
N GLN A 154 -9.86 -16.21 19.61
CA GLN A 154 -10.30 -15.03 20.35
C GLN A 154 -11.32 -15.37 21.43
N TRP A 155 -11.11 -14.76 22.60
CA TRP A 155 -12.05 -14.78 23.71
C TRP A 155 -13.36 -14.05 23.38
N HIS A 156 -13.29 -12.98 22.59
CA HIS A 156 -14.43 -12.21 22.12
C HIS A 156 -14.68 -12.40 20.62
N GLN A 157 -15.93 -12.27 20.19
CA GLN A 157 -16.22 -12.15 18.76
C GLN A 157 -15.58 -10.87 18.19
N PRO A 158 -14.82 -10.94 17.08
CA PRO A 158 -14.10 -9.79 16.50
C PRO A 158 -14.96 -8.56 16.21
N ASN A 159 -16.25 -8.73 15.89
CA ASN A 159 -17.16 -7.61 15.61
C ASN A 159 -17.71 -6.95 16.89
N GLY A 160 -17.67 -7.66 18.03
CA GLY A 160 -18.13 -7.16 19.33
C GLY A 160 -17.00 -6.83 20.31
N ASP A 161 -15.73 -7.02 19.91
CA ASP A 161 -14.58 -6.74 20.77
C ASP A 161 -14.48 -5.23 21.09
N PRO A 162 -14.64 -4.82 22.36
CA PRO A 162 -14.62 -3.42 22.76
C PRO A 162 -13.24 -2.77 22.54
N THR A 163 -12.17 -3.57 22.44
CA THR A 163 -10.81 -3.08 22.21
C THR A 163 -10.54 -2.73 20.75
N ARG A 164 -11.34 -3.26 19.81
CA ARG A 164 -11.15 -3.06 18.35
C ARG A 164 -11.21 -1.60 17.91
N LYS A 165 -11.99 -0.77 18.61
CA LYS A 165 -12.09 0.68 18.36
C LYS A 165 -10.92 1.47 18.94
N ARG A 166 -10.13 0.87 19.82
CA ARG A 166 -9.12 1.56 20.63
C ARG A 166 -7.69 1.11 20.37
N ARG A 167 -7.47 -0.12 19.88
CA ARG A 167 -6.14 -0.71 19.71
C ARG A 167 -6.09 -1.73 18.57
N GLY A 168 -4.86 -2.07 18.18
CA GLY A 168 -4.51 -3.15 17.27
C GLY A 168 -4.11 -2.69 15.88
N GLY A 169 -4.06 -1.38 15.61
CA GLY A 169 -3.67 -0.82 14.32
C GLY A 169 -2.54 0.19 14.44
N MET A 170 -1.88 0.45 13.31
CA MET A 170 -0.95 1.56 13.09
C MET A 170 -1.52 2.43 11.97
N LEU A 171 -2.21 3.52 12.33
CA LEU A 171 -2.95 4.35 11.38
C LEU A 171 -2.00 5.06 10.41
N GLY A 172 -0.85 5.53 10.90
CA GLY A 172 0.20 6.12 10.07
C GLY A 172 0.75 5.12 9.06
N ALA A 173 0.95 3.86 9.45
CA ALA A 173 1.42 2.80 8.55
C ALA A 173 0.40 2.51 7.43
N ASN A 174 -0.87 2.36 7.77
CA ASN A 174 -1.93 2.19 6.77
C ASN A 174 -2.06 3.42 5.86
N ARG A 175 -1.87 4.64 6.38
CA ARG A 175 -1.86 5.86 5.56
C ARG A 175 -0.67 5.89 4.60
N LEU A 176 0.54 5.56 5.04
CA LEU A 176 1.71 5.53 4.17
C LEU A 176 1.61 4.39 3.13
N ALA A 177 1.03 3.25 3.50
CA ALA A 177 0.74 2.17 2.57
C ALA A 177 -0.26 2.60 1.50
N LEU A 178 -1.27 3.39 1.87
CA LEU A 178 -2.18 4.03 0.92
C LEU A 178 -1.39 4.93 -0.05
N GLU A 179 -0.56 5.84 0.44
CA GLU A 179 0.24 6.72 -0.45
C GLU A 179 1.16 5.97 -1.42
N ALA A 180 1.56 4.74 -1.07
CA ALA A 180 2.40 3.89 -1.92
C ALA A 180 1.63 3.14 -3.02
N TRP A 181 0.29 3.13 -3.01
CA TRP A 181 -0.53 2.36 -3.96
C TRP A 181 -0.22 2.61 -5.44
N PRO A 182 0.06 3.85 -5.90
CA PRO A 182 0.48 4.14 -7.27
C PRO A 182 1.71 3.35 -7.74
N LEU A 183 2.56 2.88 -6.82
CA LEU A 183 3.73 2.06 -7.15
C LEU A 183 3.35 0.64 -7.58
N PHE A 184 2.13 0.19 -7.30
CA PHE A 184 1.68 -1.18 -7.46
C PHE A 184 0.47 -1.29 -8.41
N PRO A 185 0.58 -0.86 -9.68
CA PRO A 185 -0.49 -1.06 -10.65
C PRO A 185 -0.70 -2.54 -10.93
N SER A 186 -1.96 -2.90 -11.14
CA SER A 186 -2.39 -4.24 -11.55
C SER A 186 -2.71 -4.26 -13.04
N PHE A 187 -2.30 -5.31 -13.74
CA PHE A 187 -2.55 -5.51 -15.16
C PHE A 187 -3.27 -6.83 -15.40
N PRO A 188 -4.16 -6.94 -16.40
CA PRO A 188 -4.79 -8.21 -16.75
C PRO A 188 -3.75 -9.31 -17.05
N ASP A 189 -3.95 -10.51 -16.49
CA ASP A 189 -3.11 -11.70 -16.65
C ASP A 189 -4.00 -12.92 -16.97
N GLY A 190 -4.85 -12.76 -17.98
CA GLY A 190 -5.92 -13.69 -18.34
C GLY A 190 -7.33 -13.10 -18.14
N PRO A 191 -8.39 -13.89 -18.37
CA PRO A 191 -9.78 -13.42 -18.30
C PRO A 191 -10.26 -13.10 -16.87
N ASP A 192 -9.73 -13.79 -15.86
CA ASP A 192 -10.19 -13.76 -14.46
C ASP A 192 -9.09 -13.30 -13.47
N ARG A 193 -7.94 -12.85 -13.99
CA ARG A 193 -6.74 -12.65 -13.19
C ARG A 193 -6.08 -11.32 -13.48
N VAL A 194 -5.45 -10.78 -12.44
CA VAL A 194 -4.56 -9.64 -12.55
C VAL A 194 -3.19 -9.97 -11.96
N ARG A 195 -2.17 -9.32 -12.50
CA ARG A 195 -0.82 -9.31 -11.95
C ARG A 195 -0.46 -7.90 -11.50
N THR A 196 -0.09 -7.78 -10.24
CA THR A 196 0.30 -6.52 -9.62
C THR A 196 1.82 -6.37 -9.66
N ARG A 197 2.32 -5.18 -9.99
CA ARG A 197 3.76 -4.88 -9.86
C ARG A 197 4.23 -5.20 -8.43
N GLY A 198 5.45 -5.72 -8.27
CA GLY A 198 5.99 -6.10 -6.97
C GLY A 198 5.45 -7.43 -6.42
N PHE A 199 4.50 -8.08 -7.12
CA PHE A 199 4.05 -9.42 -6.80
C PHE A 199 4.59 -10.45 -7.80
N ARG A 200 4.84 -11.64 -7.28
CA ARG A 200 5.17 -12.85 -8.04
C ARG A 200 4.09 -13.90 -7.84
N GLY A 201 3.77 -14.62 -8.91
CA GLY A 201 2.77 -15.70 -8.90
C GLY A 201 1.35 -15.18 -8.87
N ASN A 202 0.37 -16.07 -9.02
CA ASN A 202 -1.05 -15.73 -9.10
C ASN A 202 -1.95 -16.87 -8.57
N ARG A 203 -1.42 -17.71 -7.67
CA ARG A 203 -2.12 -18.83 -7.04
C ARG A 203 -1.86 -18.80 -5.53
N ALA A 204 -2.81 -19.31 -4.73
CA ALA A 204 -2.75 -19.26 -3.27
C ALA A 204 -1.42 -19.75 -2.65
N GLY A 205 -0.78 -20.77 -3.24
CA GLY A 205 0.50 -21.31 -2.76
C GLY A 205 1.76 -20.66 -3.35
N SER A 206 1.64 -19.73 -4.29
CA SER A 206 2.79 -19.16 -5.02
C SER A 206 2.74 -17.65 -5.19
N THR A 207 1.77 -16.97 -4.57
CA THR A 207 1.67 -15.51 -4.60
C THR A 207 2.51 -14.89 -3.48
N PHE A 208 3.52 -14.12 -3.87
CA PHE A 208 4.41 -13.43 -2.94
C PHE A 208 4.46 -11.95 -3.27
N TRP A 209 4.46 -11.11 -2.24
CA TRP A 209 4.80 -9.71 -2.35
C TRP A 209 6.26 -9.53 -1.98
N LEU A 210 7.00 -8.79 -2.81
CA LEU A 210 8.42 -8.52 -2.61
C LEU A 210 8.64 -7.02 -2.53
N TRP A 211 9.42 -6.58 -1.53
CA TRP A 211 9.85 -5.19 -1.43
C TRP A 211 11.37 -5.09 -1.24
N PRO A 212 12.06 -4.36 -2.12
CA PRO A 212 13.47 -4.08 -1.99
C PRO A 212 13.72 -2.92 -1.02
N LEU A 213 14.83 -2.99 -0.29
CA LEU A 213 15.46 -1.83 0.34
C LEU A 213 16.64 -1.40 -0.52
N TRP A 214 16.75 -0.10 -0.82
CA TRP A 214 17.80 0.46 -1.68
C TRP A 214 18.62 1.54 -0.96
N SER A 215 19.89 1.69 -1.32
CA SER A 215 20.82 2.61 -0.65
C SER A 215 20.82 4.04 -1.19
N SER A 216 20.50 4.23 -2.47
CA SER A 216 20.51 5.52 -3.16
C SER A 216 19.19 6.29 -3.00
N CYS A 217 19.21 7.62 -3.07
CA CYS A 217 17.96 8.38 -3.17
C CYS A 217 17.30 8.11 -4.53
N LEU A 218 16.13 7.49 -4.53
CA LEU A 218 15.38 7.19 -5.74
C LEU A 218 14.13 8.06 -5.87
N THR A 219 13.81 8.42 -7.12
CA THR A 219 12.51 9.00 -7.48
C THR A 219 11.42 7.93 -7.44
N PRO A 220 10.13 8.30 -7.34
CA PRO A 220 9.03 7.34 -7.43
C PRO A 220 9.09 6.46 -8.69
N ASP A 221 9.48 7.02 -9.84
CA ASP A 221 9.61 6.27 -11.10
C ASP A 221 10.75 5.25 -11.07
N ALA A 222 11.88 5.59 -10.43
CA ALA A 222 12.97 4.66 -10.23
C ALA A 222 12.57 3.53 -9.27
N VAL A 223 11.83 3.83 -8.20
CA VAL A 223 11.26 2.81 -7.30
C VAL A 223 10.31 1.89 -8.06
N ALA A 224 9.39 2.46 -8.86
CA ALA A 224 8.50 1.71 -9.71
C ALA A 224 9.24 0.79 -10.69
N SER A 225 10.37 1.25 -11.25
CA SER A 225 11.21 0.45 -12.14
C SER A 225 11.86 -0.73 -11.41
N ILE A 226 12.43 -0.52 -10.21
CA ILE A 226 13.02 -1.60 -9.41
C ILE A 226 11.96 -2.65 -9.05
N LEU A 227 10.76 -2.23 -8.63
CA LEU A 227 9.65 -3.14 -8.31
C LEU A 227 9.19 -3.98 -9.51
N SER A 228 9.51 -3.54 -10.73
CA SER A 228 9.21 -4.25 -11.98
C SER A 228 10.31 -5.22 -12.45
N VAL A 229 11.48 -5.26 -11.79
CA VAL A 229 12.61 -6.11 -12.22
C VAL A 229 12.29 -7.59 -12.01
N PRO A 230 12.29 -8.44 -13.06
CA PRO A 230 11.99 -9.86 -12.93
C PRO A 230 12.95 -10.62 -12.00
N ASN A 231 14.24 -10.25 -12.01
CA ASN A 231 15.25 -10.87 -11.15
C ASN A 231 14.95 -10.67 -9.66
N LEU A 232 14.38 -9.51 -9.30
CA LEU A 232 13.91 -9.25 -7.93
C LEU A 232 12.81 -10.24 -7.52
N GLN A 233 11.98 -10.65 -8.48
CA GLN A 233 10.85 -11.56 -8.28
C GLN A 233 11.26 -13.04 -8.39
N SER A 234 12.51 -13.34 -8.75
CA SER A 234 13.03 -14.69 -8.89
C SER A 234 13.31 -15.35 -7.54
N SER A 235 13.11 -16.66 -7.47
CA SER A 235 13.38 -17.46 -6.27
C SER A 235 14.83 -17.94 -6.25
N ALA A 236 15.52 -17.82 -7.39
CA ALA A 236 16.85 -18.37 -7.61
C ALA A 236 17.99 -17.43 -7.17
N GLY A 237 17.69 -16.33 -6.47
CA GLY A 237 18.69 -15.59 -5.70
C GLY A 237 19.87 -15.04 -6.52
N ASP A 238 19.61 -14.46 -7.71
CA ASP A 238 20.62 -13.68 -8.44
C ASP A 238 20.87 -12.35 -7.70
N THR A 239 21.52 -12.50 -6.55
CA THR A 239 21.80 -11.46 -5.57
C THR A 239 22.71 -10.39 -6.16
N ASP A 240 23.62 -10.78 -7.05
CA ASP A 240 24.55 -9.86 -7.70
C ASP A 240 23.82 -8.92 -8.66
N SER A 241 22.90 -9.44 -9.49
CA SER A 241 22.09 -8.60 -10.36
C SER A 241 21.23 -7.59 -9.59
N VAL A 242 20.69 -7.99 -8.44
CA VAL A 242 19.88 -7.14 -7.57
C VAL A 242 20.75 -6.08 -6.88
N ARG A 243 21.94 -6.44 -6.39
CA ARG A 243 22.88 -5.49 -5.78
C ARG A 243 23.38 -4.43 -6.77
N CYS A 244 23.55 -4.78 -8.06
CA CYS A 244 23.88 -3.83 -9.11
C CYS A 244 22.83 -2.72 -9.29
N LEU A 245 21.60 -2.93 -8.84
CA LEU A 245 20.53 -1.92 -8.84
C LEU A 245 20.54 -1.02 -7.59
N GLY A 246 21.56 -1.15 -6.73
CA GLY A 246 21.64 -0.43 -5.46
C GLY A 246 20.71 -0.98 -4.37
N VAL A 247 20.10 -2.14 -4.60
CA VAL A 247 19.27 -2.87 -3.62
C VAL A 247 20.18 -3.57 -2.61
N THR A 248 19.95 -3.29 -1.34
CA THR A 248 20.77 -3.80 -0.23
C THR A 248 20.16 -5.00 0.46
N ALA A 249 18.83 -5.12 0.43
CA ALA A 249 18.07 -6.24 0.98
C ALA A 249 16.75 -6.39 0.21
N VAL A 250 16.22 -7.61 0.18
CA VAL A 250 14.87 -7.87 -0.33
C VAL A 250 14.10 -8.67 0.70
N TYR A 251 12.89 -8.22 0.98
CA TYR A 251 11.97 -8.92 1.87
C TYR A 251 10.81 -9.49 1.08
N ARG A 252 10.27 -10.59 1.59
CA ARG A 252 9.18 -11.33 0.97
C ARG A 252 8.13 -11.69 2.00
N SER A 253 6.86 -11.43 1.65
CA SER A 253 5.70 -11.97 2.36
C SER A 253 4.86 -12.82 1.40
N GLN A 254 4.34 -13.94 1.89
CA GLN A 254 3.39 -14.75 1.15
C GLN A 254 1.97 -14.20 1.31
N ARG A 255 1.22 -14.10 0.22
CA ARG A 255 -0.22 -13.87 0.27
C ARG A 255 -0.92 -15.19 0.56
N ILE A 256 -1.68 -15.23 1.65
CA ILE A 256 -2.45 -16.38 2.09
C ILE A 256 -3.93 -16.04 2.19
N LEU A 257 -4.80 -17.05 2.15
CA LEU A 257 -6.22 -16.90 2.46
C LEU A 257 -6.50 -17.47 3.85
N VAL A 258 -7.13 -16.68 4.71
CA VAL A 258 -7.64 -17.11 6.01
C VAL A 258 -9.15 -17.03 5.95
N GLY A 259 -9.79 -18.18 5.74
CA GLY A 259 -11.19 -18.22 5.31
C GLY A 259 -11.34 -17.57 3.92
N LYS A 260 -12.13 -16.49 3.85
CA LYS A 260 -12.34 -15.71 2.61
C LYS A 260 -11.51 -14.41 2.56
N THR A 261 -10.71 -14.14 3.59
CA THR A 261 -9.97 -12.89 3.70
C THR A 261 -8.51 -13.11 3.30
N PRO A 262 -8.00 -12.42 2.27
CA PRO A 262 -6.58 -12.43 1.96
C PRO A 262 -5.78 -11.68 3.02
N ASN A 263 -4.63 -12.24 3.39
CA ASN A 263 -3.67 -11.67 4.34
C ASN A 263 -2.24 -11.89 3.82
N LEU A 264 -1.27 -11.24 4.47
CA LEU A 264 0.15 -11.47 4.25
C LEU A 264 0.77 -12.18 5.46
N THR A 265 1.76 -13.03 5.21
CA THR A 265 2.62 -13.56 6.28
C THR A 265 3.60 -12.48 6.75
N PRO A 266 4.20 -12.66 7.94
CA PRO A 266 5.42 -11.95 8.31
C PRO A 266 6.46 -12.02 7.19
N ALA A 267 7.28 -10.98 7.12
CA ALA A 267 8.29 -10.83 6.09
C ALA A 267 9.53 -11.67 6.41
N ASP A 268 10.07 -12.34 5.41
CA ASP A 268 11.39 -12.97 5.47
C ASP A 268 12.37 -12.21 4.57
N ALA A 269 13.59 -11.98 5.06
CA ALA A 269 14.68 -11.50 4.23
C ALA A 269 15.16 -12.62 3.29
N ILE A 270 15.32 -12.33 2.01
CA ILE A 270 15.74 -13.30 0.99
C ILE A 270 17.04 -12.91 0.25
N VAL A 271 17.52 -11.67 0.45
CA VAL A 271 18.77 -11.10 -0.09
C VAL A 271 19.43 -10.22 0.97
#